data_AF-A0A7Z2JJH9-F1
#
_entry.id   AF-A0A7Z2JJH9-F1
#
_cell.length_a   1.000
_cell.length_b   1.000
_cell.length_c   1.000
_cell.angle_alpha   90.00
_cell.angle_beta   90.00
_cell.angle_gamma   90.00
#
_symmetry.space_group_name_H-M   'P 1'
#
loop_
_entity.id
_entity.type
_entity.pdbx_description
1 polymer ?
#
loop_
_entity_poly.entity_id
_entity_poly.type
_entity_poly.pdbx_seq_one_letter_code
_entity_poly.pdbx_strand_id
1 'polypeptide(L)'
;MRVWGRQYSSDGTYQWVAVTTDSAGFNSNCYLTALCQAIKLNLGESPFYSNTGIPQQQTILTQVNPDFYVQSLQQQYAQYFATLTIVRVVGSNPPQYNITALCPSGAILNTTVAT
;
A
#
# COMPACT_ATOMS: atom_id res chain seq x y z
N MET A 1 -5.80 2.85 -16.81
CA MET A 1 -4.69 3.04 -15.85
C MET A 1 -3.86 1.78 -15.80
N ARG A 2 -2.54 1.90 -15.61
CA ARG A 2 -1.63 0.78 -15.39
C ARG A 2 -0.72 1.10 -14.21
N VAL A 3 -0.63 0.17 -13.27
CA VAL A 3 0.25 0.23 -12.10
C VAL A 3 1.08 -1.04 -12.07
N TRP A 4 2.26 -0.98 -11.48
CA TRP A 4 3.14 -2.15 -11.33
C TRP A 4 3.21 -2.57 -9.86
N GLY A 5 3.04 -3.87 -9.61
CA GLY A 5 3.19 -4.48 -8.31
C GLY A 5 4.30 -5.53 -8.31
N ARG A 6 4.90 -5.76 -7.15
CA ARG A 6 5.84 -6.89 -6.94
C ARG A 6 5.07 -8.11 -6.47
N GLN A 7 5.13 -9.19 -7.22
CA GLN A 7 4.64 -10.50 -6.80
C GLN A 7 5.83 -11.38 -6.40
N TYR A 8 5.83 -11.84 -5.16
CA TYR A 8 6.89 -12.69 -4.63
C TYR A 8 6.53 -14.17 -4.85
N SER A 9 7.52 -14.93 -5.30
CA SER A 9 7.49 -16.38 -5.38
C SER A 9 7.83 -16.99 -4.00
N SER A 10 7.56 -18.28 -3.82
CA SER A 10 7.86 -19.01 -2.58
C SER A 10 9.36 -19.08 -2.25
N ASP A 11 10.23 -18.87 -3.24
CA ASP A 11 11.68 -18.83 -3.12
C ASP A 11 12.24 -17.44 -2.76
N GLY A 12 11.38 -16.44 -2.59
CA GLY A 12 11.77 -15.06 -2.26
C GLY A 12 12.17 -14.20 -3.46
N THR A 13 12.20 -14.76 -4.67
CA THR A 13 12.33 -13.97 -5.90
C THR A 13 11.05 -13.17 -6.15
N TYR A 14 11.16 -12.06 -6.88
CA TYR A 14 9.99 -11.28 -7.28
C TYR A 14 9.96 -10.98 -8.76
N GLN A 15 8.75 -10.85 -9.28
CA GLN A 15 8.48 -10.38 -10.63
C GLN A 15 7.59 -9.14 -10.60
N TRP A 16 7.83 -8.24 -11.54
CA TRP A 16 6.98 -7.07 -11.74
C TRP A 16 5.75 -7.47 -12.54
N VAL A 17 4.58 -7.29 -11.94
CA VAL A 17 3.29 -7.59 -12.56
C VAL A 17 2.55 -6.30 -12.84
N ALA A 18 2.09 -6.14 -14.08
CA ALA A 18 1.25 -5.01 -14.47
C ALA A 18 -0.19 -5.27 -14.03
N VAL A 19 -0.74 -4.36 -13.24
CA VAL A 19 -2.16 -4.31 -12.87
C VAL A 19 -2.81 -3.20 -13.70
N THR A 20 -3.72 -3.59 -14.58
CA THR A 20 -4.45 -2.67 -15.45
C THR A 20 -5.90 -2.53 -15.00
N THR A 21 -6.53 -1.42 -15.39
CA THR A 21 -7.98 -1.25 -15.30
C THR A 21 -8.69 -2.47 -15.86
N ASP A 22 -9.73 -2.93 -15.19
CA ASP A 22 -10.51 -4.07 -15.66
C ASP A 22 -11.36 -3.72 -16.90
N SER A 23 -11.97 -4.73 -17.51
CA SER A 23 -12.84 -4.56 -18.68
C SER A 23 -14.10 -3.74 -18.41
N ALA A 24 -14.50 -3.60 -17.15
CA ALA A 24 -15.63 -2.78 -16.72
C ALA A 24 -15.24 -1.33 -16.41
N GLY A 25 -13.95 -0.98 -16.49
CA GLY A 25 -13.44 0.37 -16.25
C GLY A 25 -13.10 0.68 -14.79
N PHE A 26 -13.16 -0.29 -13.87
CA PHE A 26 -12.83 -0.06 -12.47
C PHE A 26 -11.31 -0.10 -12.22
N ASN A 27 -10.85 0.87 -11.42
CA ASN A 27 -9.44 1.07 -11.10
C ASN A 27 -9.07 0.62 -9.66
N SER A 28 -9.99 0.00 -8.92
CA SER A 28 -9.79 -0.31 -7.50
C SER A 28 -8.56 -1.20 -7.27
N ASN A 29 -8.31 -2.19 -8.14
CA ASN A 29 -7.11 -3.02 -8.09
C ASN A 29 -5.83 -2.21 -8.35
N CYS A 30 -5.87 -1.24 -9.28
CA CYS A 30 -4.73 -0.38 -9.56
C CYS A 30 -4.41 0.52 -8.35
N TYR A 31 -5.42 1.15 -7.74
CA TYR A 31 -5.22 1.99 -6.56
C TYR A 31 -4.77 1.19 -5.34
N LEU A 32 -5.28 -0.03 -5.14
CA LEU A 32 -4.84 -0.89 -4.06
C LEU A 32 -3.38 -1.31 -4.26
N THR A 33 -3.00 -1.65 -5.49
CA THR A 33 -1.62 -1.97 -5.83
C THR A 33 -0.70 -0.79 -5.58
N ALA A 34 -1.11 0.43 -5.98
CA ALA A 34 -0.35 1.65 -5.75
C ALA A 34 -0.16 1.95 -4.26
N LEU A 35 -1.21 1.79 -3.44
CA LEU A 35 -1.14 1.91 -1.98
C LEU A 35 -0.15 0.89 -1.38
N CYS A 36 -0.21 -0.37 -1.83
CA CYS A 36 0.72 -1.40 -1.35
C CYS A 36 2.17 -1.08 -1.70
N GLN A 37 2.44 -0.50 -2.88
CA GLN A 37 3.79 -0.05 -3.23
C GLN A 37 4.19 1.17 -2.40
N ALA A 38 3.28 2.13 -2.18
CA ALA A 38 3.53 3.31 -1.38
C ALA A 38 3.99 2.98 0.05
N ILE A 39 3.37 1.97 0.69
CA ILE A 39 3.76 1.52 2.04
C ILE A 39 5.18 0.95 2.07
N LYS A 40 5.68 0.41 0.96
CA LYS A 40 7.02 -0.19 0.85
C LYS A 40 8.13 0.80 0.49
N LEU A 41 7.78 2.05 0.15
CA LEU A 41 8.75 3.07 -0.25
C LEU A 41 9.21 3.89 0.97
N ASN A 42 10.42 4.44 0.92
CA ASN A 42 10.78 5.56 1.78
C ASN A 42 10.28 6.89 1.20
N LEU A 43 10.14 7.90 2.07
CA LEU A 43 9.84 9.26 1.63
C LEU A 43 10.89 9.74 0.62
N GLY A 44 10.43 10.33 -0.48
CA GLY A 44 11.29 10.79 -1.58
C GLY A 44 11.72 9.72 -2.59
N GLU A 45 11.41 8.43 -2.38
CA GLU A 45 11.71 7.39 -3.39
C GLU A 45 10.71 7.37 -4.56
N SER A 46 9.49 7.89 -4.34
CA SER A 46 8.53 8.05 -5.42
C SER A 46 8.91 9.25 -6.29
N PRO A 47 9.15 9.05 -7.61
CA PRO A 47 9.52 10.14 -8.51
C PRO A 47 8.38 11.12 -8.79
N PHE A 48 7.14 10.79 -8.41
CA PHE A 48 5.96 11.61 -8.66
C PHE A 48 5.37 12.22 -7.38
N TYR A 49 5.60 11.58 -6.23
CA TYR A 49 5.00 11.98 -4.96
C TYR A 49 6.02 11.87 -3.84
N SER A 50 6.75 12.96 -3.56
CA SER A 50 7.79 12.99 -2.52
C SER A 50 7.27 12.68 -1.11
N ASN A 51 5.98 12.90 -0.87
CA ASN A 51 5.30 12.64 0.40
C ASN A 51 4.80 11.19 0.56
N THR A 52 5.05 10.31 -0.41
CA THR A 52 4.59 8.92 -0.39
C THR A 52 5.71 8.02 0.14
N GLY A 53 5.45 7.29 1.22
CA GLY A 53 6.40 6.37 1.83
C GLY A 53 6.37 6.40 3.35
N ILE A 54 7.15 5.50 3.96
CA ILE A 54 7.37 5.43 5.40
C ILE A 54 8.87 5.58 5.61
N PRO A 55 9.34 6.70 6.22
CA PRO A 55 10.77 6.97 6.31
C PRO A 55 11.40 6.15 7.44
N GLN A 56 11.91 4.97 7.10
CA GLN A 56 12.34 3.96 8.07
C GLN A 56 13.43 4.47 9.03
N GLN A 57 14.41 5.22 8.51
CA GLN A 57 15.50 5.81 9.29
C GLN A 57 15.01 6.97 10.18
N GLN A 58 14.13 7.82 9.67
CA GLN A 58 13.60 8.94 10.45
C GLN A 58 12.68 8.44 11.57
N THR A 59 11.84 7.43 11.33
CA THR A 59 10.99 6.83 12.38
C THR A 59 11.80 6.29 13.55
N ILE A 60 13.01 5.77 13.30
CA ILE A 60 13.92 5.32 14.36
C ILE A 60 14.52 6.51 15.13
N LEU A 61 14.95 7.56 14.42
CA LEU A 61 15.62 8.72 15.02
C LEU A 61 14.67 9.64 15.78
N THR A 62 13.47 9.88 15.26
CA THR A 62 12.47 10.81 15.83
C THR A 62 11.50 10.11 16.77
N GLN A 63 11.57 8.78 16.90
CA GLN A 63 10.61 7.93 17.63
C GLN A 63 9.16 8.09 17.15
N VAL A 64 8.94 8.63 15.95
CA VAL A 64 7.61 8.69 15.33
C VAL A 64 7.24 7.29 14.88
N ASN A 65 6.07 6.81 15.29
CA ASN A 65 5.59 5.48 14.93
C ASN A 65 5.31 5.41 13.41
N PRO A 66 5.79 4.38 12.68
CA PRO A 66 5.46 4.17 11.26
C PRO A 66 3.95 4.19 10.96
N ASP A 67 3.11 3.86 11.95
CA ASP A 67 1.64 3.90 11.83
C ASP A 67 1.12 5.29 11.42
N PHE A 68 1.79 6.38 11.81
CA PHE A 68 1.41 7.75 11.44
C PHE A 68 1.48 7.97 9.92
N TYR A 69 2.54 7.46 9.28
CA TYR A 69 2.72 7.57 7.84
C TYR A 69 1.73 6.66 7.09
N VAL A 70 1.43 5.49 7.64
CA VAL A 70 0.38 4.61 7.09
C VAL A 70 -0.99 5.26 7.16
N GLN A 71 -1.33 5.94 8.25
CA GLN A 71 -2.60 6.70 8.35
C GLN A 71 -2.66 7.83 7.32
N SER A 72 -1.55 8.52 7.08
CA SER A 72 -1.48 9.57 6.05
C SER A 72 -1.71 8.99 4.64
N LEU A 73 -1.10 7.85 4.34
CA LEU A 73 -1.35 7.11 3.09
C LEU A 73 -2.79 6.63 2.99
N GLN A 74 -3.36 6.12 4.09
CA GLN A 74 -4.77 5.71 4.12
C GLN A 74 -5.70 6.88 3.76
N GLN A 75 -5.47 8.07 4.32
CA GLN A 75 -6.26 9.26 4.01
C GLN A 75 -6.13 9.68 2.53
N GLN A 76 -4.92 9.61 1.97
CA GLN A 76 -4.67 9.95 0.57
C GLN A 76 -5.43 9.02 -0.40
N TYR A 77 -5.46 7.72 -0.10
CA TYR A 77 -6.07 6.70 -0.96
C TYR A 77 -7.55 6.41 -0.63
N ALA A 78 -8.08 6.90 0.50
CA ALA A 78 -9.44 6.63 0.94
C ALA A 78 -10.49 7.02 -0.10
N GLN A 79 -10.27 8.11 -0.84
CA GLN A 79 -11.19 8.61 -1.88
C GLN A 79 -11.48 7.62 -3.03
N TYR A 80 -10.61 6.61 -3.22
CA TYR A 80 -10.75 5.64 -4.31
C TYR A 80 -11.57 4.41 -3.94
N PHE A 81 -11.96 4.29 -2.67
CA PHE A 81 -12.69 3.14 -2.13
C PHE A 81 -13.93 3.62 -1.39
N ALA A 82 -14.95 2.76 -1.30
CA ALA A 82 -16.11 3.03 -0.45
C ALA A 82 -15.73 2.97 1.03
N THR A 83 -14.80 2.07 1.38
CA THR A 83 -14.18 1.99 2.70
C THR A 83 -12.77 1.46 2.54
N LEU A 84 -11.82 2.05 3.27
CA LEU A 84 -10.43 1.58 3.34
C LEU A 84 -10.01 1.54 4.80
N THR A 85 -9.59 0.37 5.25
CA THR A 85 -9.12 0.16 6.62
C THR A 85 -7.74 -0.49 6.57
N ILE A 86 -6.78 0.11 7.29
CA ILE A 86 -5.43 -0.42 7.43
C ILE A 86 -5.17 -0.66 8.91
N VAL A 87 -4.83 -1.89 9.26
CA VAL A 87 -4.60 -2.31 10.65
C VAL A 87 -3.22 -2.95 10.75
N ARG A 88 -2.43 -2.51 11.71
CA ARG A 88 -1.13 -3.12 12.00
C ARG A 88 -1.30 -4.54 12.56
N VAL A 89 -0.49 -5.47 12.08
CA VAL A 89 -0.39 -6.83 12.64
C VAL A 89 0.40 -6.76 13.94
N VAL A 90 -0.25 -7.16 15.04
CA VAL A 90 0.34 -7.14 16.39
C VAL A 90 1.57 -8.06 16.44
N GLY A 91 2.67 -7.57 17.02
CA GLY A 91 3.90 -8.36 17.19
C GLY A 91 4.74 -8.56 15.92
N SER A 92 4.41 -7.91 14.81
CA SER A 92 5.20 -8.00 13.57
C SER A 92 6.49 -7.17 13.61
N ASN A 93 7.62 -7.79 13.26
CA ASN A 93 8.91 -7.14 13.05
C ASN A 93 9.61 -7.76 11.82
N PRO A 94 9.79 -7.04 10.70
CA PRO A 94 9.41 -5.63 10.47
C PRO A 94 7.88 -5.41 10.51
N PRO A 95 7.40 -4.18 10.70
CA PRO A 95 5.97 -3.87 10.75
C PRO A 95 5.20 -4.40 9.53
N GLN A 96 4.07 -5.05 9.79
CA GLN A 96 3.14 -5.51 8.76
C GLN A 96 1.76 -4.90 8.95
N TYR A 97 1.06 -4.66 7.85
CA TYR A 97 -0.26 -4.05 7.82
C TYR A 97 -1.23 -4.89 6.99
N ASN A 98 -2.39 -5.17 7.58
CA ASN A 98 -3.54 -5.74 6.88
C ASN A 98 -4.37 -4.60 6.29
N ILE A 99 -4.56 -4.66 4.98
CA ILE A 99 -5.32 -3.69 4.20
C ILE A 99 -6.61 -4.37 3.76
N THR A 100 -7.74 -3.79 4.13
CA THR A 100 -9.08 -4.20 3.73
C THR A 100 -9.74 -3.04 3.01
N ALA A 101 -10.14 -3.24 1.76
CA ALA A 101 -10.75 -2.22 0.93
C ALA A 101 -12.08 -2.72 0.35
N LEU A 102 -13.15 -1.94 0.55
CA LEU A 102 -14.42 -2.11 -0.14
C LEU A 102 -14.42 -1.26 -1.41
N CYS A 103 -14.50 -1.92 -2.56
CA CYS A 103 -14.55 -1.26 -3.84
C CYS A 103 -15.93 -0.65 -4.09
N PRO A 104 -16.05 0.42 -4.90
CA PRO A 104 -17.34 0.96 -5.32
C PRO A 104 -18.23 -0.05 -6.05
N SER A 105 -17.64 -1.09 -6.65
CA SER A 105 -18.35 -2.22 -7.26
C SER A 105 -18.97 -3.20 -6.26
N GLY A 106 -18.70 -3.04 -4.95
CA GLY A 106 -19.11 -3.97 -3.89
C GLY A 106 -18.12 -5.10 -3.61
N ALA A 107 -17.04 -5.22 -4.39
CA ALA A 107 -15.99 -6.22 -4.16
C ALA A 107 -15.13 -5.87 -2.93
N ILE A 108 -14.81 -6.87 -2.12
CA ILE A 108 -13.91 -6.74 -0.97
C ILE A 108 -12.52 -7.24 -1.37
N LEU A 109 -11.50 -6.40 -1.19
CA LEU A 109 -10.11 -6.72 -1.45
C LEU A 109 -9.32 -6.70 -0.15
N ASN A 110 -8.61 -7.81 0.11
CA ASN A 110 -7.81 -7.98 1.31
C ASN A 110 -6.36 -8.31 0.92
N THR A 111 -5.40 -7.66 1.57
CA THR A 111 -3.98 -7.94 1.35
C THR A 111 -3.17 -7.59 2.60
N THR A 112 -2.01 -8.23 2.74
CA THR A 112 -1.08 -7.99 3.85
C THR A 112 0.23 -7.47 3.27
N VAL A 113 0.71 -6.35 3.80
CA VAL A 113 1.90 -5.65 3.31
C VAL A 113 2.89 -5.46 4.45
N ALA A 114 4.11 -5.97 4.28
CA ALA A 114 5.25 -5.66 5.12
C ALA A 114 5.93 -4.36 4.64
N THR A 115 6.41 -3.55 5.58
CA THR A 115 7.26 -2.37 5.33
C THR A 115 8.72 -2.76 5.16
#